data_AF-A0A127Q0A9-F1
#
_entry.id   AF-A0A127Q0A9-F1
#
_cell.length_a   1.000
_cell.length_b   1.000
_cell.length_c   1.000
_cell.angle_alpha   90.00
_cell.angle_beta   90.00
_cell.angle_gamma   90.00
#
_symmetry.space_group_name_H-M   'P 1'
#
loop_
_entity.id
_entity.type
_entity.pdbx_description
1 polymer ?
#
loop_
_entity_poly.entity_id
_entity_poly.type
_entity_poly.pdbx_seq_one_letter_code
_entity_poly.pdbx_strand_id
1 'polypeptide(L)'
;MQQLAKKRGGRCLSDIYVNTRTPLLWQCANNHRWQASANCTSFGQWCRYCVADKELKTMRRIASRHGGFCLSDIYINTEIPMLWECIKGHRWHAKPHGIKTGKWCRQCRDDNMRGKMGSK
;
A
#
# COMPACT_ATOMS: atom_id res chain seq x y z
N MET A 1 -18.95 -10.29 18.93
CA MET A 1 -17.79 -10.36 18.01
C MET A 1 -18.17 -10.76 16.59
N GLN A 2 -18.89 -11.86 16.37
CA GLN A 2 -19.29 -12.30 15.02
C GLN A 2 -20.20 -11.30 14.28
N GLN A 3 -21.10 -10.60 14.99
CA GLN A 3 -21.92 -9.53 14.39
C GLN A 3 -21.10 -8.33 13.89
N LEU A 4 -20.03 -7.95 14.60
CA LEU A 4 -19.11 -6.89 14.17
C LEU A 4 -18.41 -7.29 12.86
N ALA A 5 -18.01 -8.56 12.77
CA ALA A 5 -17.45 -9.12 11.55
C ALA A 5 -18.45 -9.07 10.40
N LYS A 6 -19.68 -9.56 10.60
CA LYS A 6 -20.74 -9.51 9.58
C LYS A 6 -21.04 -8.09 9.11
N LYS A 7 -21.14 -7.11 10.02
CA LYS A 7 -21.35 -5.69 9.66
C LYS A 7 -20.24 -5.13 8.75
N ARG A 8 -19.01 -5.63 8.88
CA ARG A 8 -17.87 -5.22 8.06
C ARG A 8 -17.58 -6.18 6.89
N GLY A 9 -18.51 -7.07 6.57
CA GLY A 9 -18.37 -8.05 5.48
C GLY A 9 -17.28 -9.10 5.72
N GLY A 10 -16.86 -9.30 6.97
CA GLY A 10 -15.89 -10.32 7.36
C GLY A 10 -16.47 -11.38 8.29
N ARG A 11 -15.61 -12.29 8.75
CA ARG A 11 -15.93 -13.38 9.68
C ARG A 11 -14.93 -13.40 10.82
N CYS A 12 -15.40 -13.71 12.02
CA CYS A 12 -14.54 -14.04 13.16
C CYS A 12 -14.40 -15.56 13.15
N LEU A 13 -13.16 -16.05 13.05
CA LEU A 13 -12.82 -17.48 13.00
C LEU A 13 -12.50 -18.05 14.39
N SER A 14 -12.35 -17.19 15.41
CA SER A 14 -12.16 -17.63 16.80
C SER A 14 -13.50 -17.94 17.45
N ASP A 15 -13.62 -19.16 17.97
CA ASP A 15 -14.80 -19.63 18.72
C ASP A 15 -14.81 -19.15 20.18
N ILE A 16 -13.62 -18.94 20.77
CA ILE A 16 -13.48 -18.56 22.18
C ILE A 16 -13.25 -17.05 22.29
N TYR A 17 -14.22 -16.33 22.83
CA TYR A 17 -14.09 -14.94 23.23
C TYR A 17 -13.84 -14.86 24.74
N VAL A 18 -12.58 -14.62 25.14
CA VAL A 18 -12.22 -14.49 26.57
C VAL A 18 -12.40 -13.05 27.04
N ASN A 19 -11.86 -12.06 26.31
CA ASN A 19 -12.00 -10.64 26.62
C ASN A 19 -11.70 -9.74 25.39
N THR A 20 -11.80 -8.41 25.56
CA THR A 20 -11.58 -7.41 24.49
C THR A 20 -10.14 -7.27 24.04
N ARG A 21 -9.16 -7.77 24.83
CA ARG A 21 -7.72 -7.70 24.57
C ARG A 21 -7.18 -8.99 23.94
N THR A 22 -7.87 -10.11 24.10
CA THR A 22 -7.48 -11.40 23.51
C THR A 22 -7.46 -11.27 21.99
N PRO A 23 -6.35 -11.64 21.34
CA PRO A 23 -6.28 -11.65 19.89
C PRO A 23 -7.25 -12.70 19.34
N LEU A 24 -8.15 -12.26 18.47
CA LEU A 24 -9.05 -13.13 17.73
C LEU A 24 -8.56 -13.23 16.29
N LEU A 25 -8.86 -14.35 15.64
CA LEU A 25 -8.61 -14.55 14.24
C LEU A 25 -9.80 -14.00 13.44
N TRP A 26 -9.50 -13.08 12.53
CA TRP A 26 -10.45 -12.42 11.66
C TRP A 26 -10.19 -12.80 10.21
N GLN A 27 -11.26 -12.79 9.41
CA GLN A 27 -11.23 -12.95 7.97
C GLN A 27 -12.06 -11.82 7.32
N CYS A 28 -11.53 -11.14 6.30
CA CYS A 28 -12.31 -10.13 5.57
C CYS A 28 -13.00 -10.74 4.34
N ALA A 29 -13.82 -9.93 3.65
CA ALA A 29 -14.48 -10.32 2.39
C ALA A 29 -13.48 -10.79 1.31
N ASN A 30 -12.26 -10.24 1.29
CA ASN A 30 -11.19 -10.63 0.36
C ASN A 30 -10.39 -11.85 0.86
N ASN A 31 -10.94 -12.63 1.79
CA ASN A 31 -10.30 -13.82 2.39
C ASN A 31 -8.98 -13.59 3.14
N HIS A 32 -8.52 -12.35 3.35
CA HIS A 32 -7.35 -12.09 4.19
C HIS A 32 -7.63 -12.49 5.63
N ARG A 33 -6.70 -13.24 6.22
CA ARG A 33 -6.76 -13.66 7.62
C ARG A 33 -5.75 -12.88 8.45
N TRP A 34 -6.16 -12.39 9.61
CA TRP A 34 -5.25 -11.74 10.54
C TRP A 34 -5.68 -11.90 11.98
N GLN A 35 -4.70 -11.84 12.88
CA GLN A 35 -4.93 -11.76 14.30
C GLN A 35 -5.00 -10.29 14.74
N ALA A 36 -6.05 -9.94 15.47
CA ALA A 36 -6.21 -8.63 16.09
C ALA A 36 -7.20 -8.73 17.26
N SER A 37 -7.09 -7.84 18.23
CA SER A 37 -8.08 -7.73 19.29
C SER A 37 -9.38 -7.10 18.79
N ALA A 38 -10.46 -7.30 19.55
CA ALA A 38 -11.76 -6.67 19.33
C ALA A 38 -11.66 -5.14 19.21
N ASN A 39 -10.81 -4.56 20.07
CA ASN A 39 -10.65 -3.12 20.18
C ASN A 39 -9.88 -2.54 19.00
N CYS A 40 -8.83 -3.24 18.52
CA CYS A 40 -8.08 -2.80 17.34
C CYS A 40 -8.91 -2.87 16.06
N THR A 41 -9.86 -3.80 15.97
CA THR A 41 -10.75 -3.95 14.80
C THR A 41 -11.97 -3.02 14.85
N SER A 42 -12.36 -2.51 16.02
CA SER A 42 -13.39 -1.48 16.14
C SER A 42 -12.83 -0.08 15.83
N PHE A 43 -11.66 0.25 16.37
CA PHE A 43 -11.02 1.57 16.33
C PHE A 43 -9.99 1.76 15.20
N GLY A 44 -10.39 1.50 13.95
CA GLY A 44 -9.53 1.77 12.80
C GLY A 44 -9.85 1.03 11.51
N GLN A 45 -8.82 0.76 10.72
CA GLN A 45 -8.92 0.03 9.46
C GLN A 45 -9.14 -1.46 9.71
N TRP A 46 -10.30 -1.95 9.28
CA TRP A 46 -10.77 -3.32 9.48
C TRP A 46 -9.75 -4.39 9.09
N CYS A 47 -9.17 -4.31 7.89
CA CYS A 47 -8.22 -5.29 7.38
C CYS A 47 -6.98 -4.61 6.82
N ARG A 48 -5.81 -4.84 7.46
CA ARG A 48 -4.53 -4.24 7.05
C ARG A 48 -4.10 -4.65 5.63
N TYR A 49 -4.43 -5.87 5.22
CA TYR A 49 -4.09 -6.38 3.89
C TYR A 49 -4.94 -5.69 2.81
N CYS A 50 -6.23 -5.50 3.04
CA CYS A 50 -7.08 -4.75 2.11
C CYS A 50 -6.62 -3.30 1.94
N VAL A 51 -6.09 -2.69 3.01
CA VAL A 51 -5.50 -1.36 2.95
C VAL A 51 -4.22 -1.40 2.13
N ALA A 52 -3.31 -2.34 2.42
CA ALA A 52 -2.08 -2.51 1.67
C ALA A 52 -2.35 -2.72 0.17
N ASP A 53 -3.34 -3.54 -0.19
CA ASP A 53 -3.75 -3.74 -1.60
C ASP A 53 -4.26 -2.46 -2.25
N LYS A 54 -5.06 -1.68 -1.52
CA LYS A 54 -5.56 -0.39 -2.00
C LYS A 54 -4.42 0.61 -2.20
N GLU A 55 -3.47 0.64 -1.28
CA GLU A 55 -2.28 1.48 -1.36
C GLU A 55 -1.39 1.05 -2.53
N LEU A 56 -1.16 -0.25 -2.72
CA LEU A 56 -0.41 -0.80 -3.84
C LEU A 56 -1.04 -0.43 -5.18
N LYS A 57 -2.38 -0.54 -5.30
CA LYS A 57 -3.12 -0.07 -6.49
C LYS A 57 -2.94 1.43 -6.72
N THR A 58 -2.93 2.21 -5.64
CA THR A 58 -2.68 3.65 -5.70
C THR A 58 -1.26 3.94 -6.19
N MET A 59 -0.26 3.20 -5.71
CA MET A 59 1.14 3.32 -6.14
C MET A 59 1.30 3.00 -7.62
N ARG A 60 0.69 1.90 -8.09
CA ARG A 60 0.66 1.53 -9.50
C ARG A 60 0.00 2.63 -10.35
N ARG A 61 -1.10 3.22 -9.89
CA ARG A 61 -1.79 4.32 -10.60
C ARG A 61 -0.91 5.57 -10.71
N ILE A 62 -0.19 5.94 -9.65
CA ILE A 62 0.76 7.06 -9.69
C ILE A 62 1.86 6.76 -10.71
N ALA A 63 2.39 5.54 -10.71
CA ALA A 63 3.39 5.14 -11.68
C ALA A 63 2.89 5.31 -13.11
N SER A 64 1.69 4.80 -13.41
CA SER A 64 1.10 4.94 -14.74
C SER A 64 0.88 6.41 -15.13
N ARG A 65 0.48 7.29 -14.20
CA ARG A 65 0.33 8.74 -14.47
C ARG A 65 1.65 9.42 -14.85
N HIS A 66 2.76 8.93 -14.32
CA HIS A 66 4.09 9.44 -14.67
C HIS A 66 4.73 8.71 -15.86
N GLY A 67 4.00 7.83 -16.54
CA GLY A 67 4.54 6.99 -17.60
C GLY A 67 5.59 6.03 -17.03
N GLY A 68 5.21 5.20 -16.07
CA GLY A 68 6.10 4.21 -15.49
C GLY A 68 5.34 3.11 -14.76
N PHE A 69 6.10 2.27 -14.06
CA PHE A 69 5.63 1.05 -13.43
C PHE A 69 6.12 0.99 -11.98
N CYS A 70 5.26 0.48 -11.11
CA CYS A 70 5.64 0.08 -9.76
C CYS A 70 5.95 -1.41 -9.81
N LEU A 71 7.21 -1.78 -9.60
CA LEU A 71 7.70 -3.15 -9.71
C LEU A 71 7.56 -3.94 -8.40
N SER A 72 7.26 -3.26 -7.29
CA SER A 72 6.99 -3.94 -6.02
C SER A 72 5.60 -4.57 -6.00
N ASP A 73 5.52 -5.79 -5.46
CA ASP A 73 4.26 -6.51 -5.28
C ASP A 73 3.65 -6.35 -3.89
N ILE A 74 4.38 -5.74 -2.96
CA ILE A 74 3.95 -5.59 -1.57
C ILE A 74 4.09 -4.13 -1.14
N TYR A 75 3.03 -3.60 -0.55
CA TYR A 75 3.06 -2.33 0.17
C TYR A 75 3.10 -2.62 1.67
N ILE A 76 4.19 -2.25 2.34
CA ILE A 76 4.35 -2.46 3.78
C ILE A 76 3.93 -1.18 4.54
N ASN A 77 4.59 -0.06 4.25
CA ASN A 77 4.29 1.25 4.82
C ASN A 77 4.85 2.38 3.94
N THR A 78 4.69 3.63 4.38
CA THR A 78 5.16 4.82 3.66
C THR A 78 6.67 5.04 3.71
N GLU A 79 7.36 4.38 4.64
CA GLU A 79 8.79 4.55 4.91
C GLU A 79 9.67 3.55 4.15
N ILE A 80 9.16 2.35 3.88
CA ILE A 80 9.89 1.31 3.18
C ILE A 80 9.93 1.67 1.68
N PRO A 81 11.13 1.80 1.09
CA PRO A 81 11.26 2.09 -0.33
C PRO A 81 10.64 0.99 -1.19
N MET A 82 9.90 1.40 -2.21
CA MET A 82 9.41 0.52 -3.28
C MET A 82 10.29 0.68 -4.50
N LEU A 83 10.30 -0.33 -5.36
CA LEU A 83 11.01 -0.33 -6.63
C LEU A 83 10.11 0.21 -7.74
N TRP A 84 10.64 1.16 -8.52
CA TRP A 84 9.94 1.86 -9.58
C TRP A 84 10.75 1.80 -10.87
N GLU A 85 10.04 1.86 -12.00
CA GLU A 85 10.60 1.95 -13.33
C GLU A 85 9.88 3.05 -14.12
N CYS A 86 10.60 3.88 -14.88
CA CYS A 86 9.99 4.85 -15.79
C CYS A 86 9.93 4.32 -17.22
N ILE A 87 9.22 5.01 -18.11
CA ILE A 87 9.09 4.62 -19.53
C ILE A 87 10.43 4.54 -20.28
N LYS A 88 11.46 5.25 -19.81
CA LYS A 88 12.82 5.18 -20.36
C LYS A 88 13.62 3.95 -19.86
N GLY A 89 13.04 3.14 -18.96
CA GLY A 89 13.70 1.98 -18.36
C GLY A 89 14.56 2.28 -17.13
N HIS A 90 14.57 3.52 -16.61
CA HIS A 90 15.31 3.82 -15.39
C HIS A 90 14.63 3.17 -14.19
N ARG A 91 15.39 2.40 -13.41
CA ARG A 91 14.92 1.77 -12.17
C ARG A 91 15.48 2.46 -10.95
N TRP A 92 14.65 2.68 -9.94
CA TRP A 92 15.11 3.27 -8.68
C TRP A 92 14.24 2.86 -7.49
N HIS A 93 14.84 2.93 -6.31
CA HIS A 93 14.13 2.76 -5.04
C HIS A 93 13.65 4.12 -4.53
N ALA A 94 12.38 4.24 -4.19
CA ALA A 94 11.82 5.44 -3.60
C ALA A 94 10.72 5.12 -2.59
N LYS A 95 10.69 5.90 -1.51
CA LYS A 95 9.64 5.84 -0.51
C LYS A 95 8.29 6.25 -1.13
N PRO A 96 7.19 5.54 -0.84
CA PRO A 96 5.84 5.91 -1.28
C PRO A 96 5.47 7.35 -0.96
N HIS A 97 5.87 7.87 0.20
CA HIS A 97 5.61 9.27 0.55
C HIS A 97 6.28 10.26 -0.42
N GLY A 98 7.51 9.99 -0.84
CA GLY A 98 8.21 10.80 -1.84
C GLY A 98 7.51 10.79 -3.20
N ILE A 99 7.02 9.62 -3.62
CA ILE A 99 6.29 9.46 -4.87
C ILE A 99 4.94 10.18 -4.82
N LYS A 100 4.19 10.05 -3.71
CA LYS A 100 2.92 10.75 -3.49
C LYS A 100 3.06 12.28 -3.49
N THR A 101 4.20 12.79 -3.05
CA THR A 101 4.52 14.24 -3.03
C THR A 101 5.04 14.76 -4.38
N GLY A 102 5.13 13.90 -5.40
CA GLY A 102 5.48 14.29 -6.77
C GLY A 102 6.95 14.07 -7.15
N LYS A 103 7.78 13.50 -6.27
CA LYS A 103 9.14 13.08 -6.66
C LYS A 103 9.02 11.84 -7.55
N TRP A 104 9.73 11.83 -8.68
CA TRP A 104 9.67 10.72 -9.64
C TRP A 104 11.09 10.23 -10.00
N CYS A 105 11.38 10.05 -11.28
CA CYS A 105 12.67 9.62 -11.79
C CYS A 105 13.67 10.80 -11.86
N ARG A 106 14.76 10.72 -11.09
CA ARG A 106 15.84 11.73 -11.11
C ARG A 106 16.57 11.75 -12.45
N GLN A 107 16.87 10.58 -13.01
CA GLN A 107 17.54 10.48 -14.31
C GLN A 107 16.73 11.15 -15.43
N CYS A 108 15.41 10.95 -15.47
CA CYS A 108 14.56 11.66 -16.45
C CYS A 108 14.57 13.19 -16.25
N ARG A 109 14.64 13.65 -14.99
CA ARG A 109 14.74 15.08 -14.68
C ARG A 109 16.07 15.65 -15.18
N ASP A 110 17.17 14.94 -14.96
CA ASP A 110 18.51 15.36 -15.34
C ASP A 110 18.69 15.35 -16.87
N ASP A 111 18.19 14.32 -17.56
CA ASP A 111 18.14 14.25 -19.03
C ASP A 111 17.44 15.47 -19.64
N ASN A 112 16.29 15.85 -19.07
CA ASN A 112 15.50 16.97 -19.55
C ASN A 112 16.19 18.32 -19.28
N MET A 113 16.97 18.43 -18.19
CA MET A 113 17.77 19.62 -17.92
C MET A 113 18.97 19.74 -18.88
N ARG A 114 19.67 18.64 -19.16
CA ARG A 114 20.79 18.61 -20.11
C ARG A 114 20.36 18.96 -21.54
N GLY A 115 19.20 18.46 -21.98
CA GLY A 115 18.66 18.78 -23.30
C GLY A 115 18.34 20.27 -23.51
N LYS A 116 17.99 21.02 -22.45
CA LYS A 116 17.69 22.45 -22.54
C LYS A 116 18.92 23.36 -22.63
N MET A 117 20.11 22.84 -22.32
CA MET A 117 21.34 23.62 -22.29
C MET A 117 22.17 23.52 -23.58
N GLY A 118 21.80 22.61 -24.49
CA GLY A 118 22.46 22.39 -25.79
C GLY A 118 21.78 23.03 -26.99
N SER A 119 20.75 23.87 -26.78
CA SER A 119 20.14 24.68 -27.84
C SER A 119 20.63 26.12 -27.74
N LYS A 120 21.89 26.36 -28.09
CA LYS A 120 22.44 27.67 -28.43
C LYS A 120 23.46 27.51 -29.54
#